data_AF-A0A6P0XQ74-F1
#
_entry.id   AF-A0A6P0XQ74-F1
#
_cell.length_a   1.000
_cell.length_b   1.000
_cell.length_c   1.000
_cell.angle_alpha   90.00
_cell.angle_beta   90.00
_cell.angle_gamma   90.00
#
_symmetry.space_group_name_H-M   'P 1'
#
loop_
_entity.id
_entity.type
_entity.pdbx_description
1 polymer ?
#
loop_
_entity_poly.entity_id
_entity_poly.type
_entity_poly.pdbx_seq_one_letter_code
_entity_poly.pdbx_strand_id
1 'polypeptide(L)'
;MKTHQKYIFSLLTATAMLGAGSAQAAPILIDDFSLDQDVGFLGAPGFIPSSSQEGPGSVIGGFRDMEAMGDADNFFDTRLTAENGVLSFSNNVETNGSGMIVWDGDDDPTVVDEDGLGGIDLTNSGVWPLDRILVEIISADLPGLELNWTIYDLDSNVSTLSRTFANAITTPVTSARESS
;
A
#
# COMPACT_ATOMS: atom_id res chain seq x y z
N MET A 1 -63.75 20.70 51.53
CA MET A 1 -62.57 21.59 51.43
C MET A 1 -61.32 20.74 51.45
N LYS A 2 -60.63 20.59 50.31
CA LYS A 2 -59.30 19.97 50.22
C LYS A 2 -58.39 20.96 49.49
N THR A 3 -57.35 21.40 50.17
CA THR A 3 -56.37 22.37 49.69
C THR A 3 -55.24 21.61 48.97
N HIS A 4 -54.99 21.90 47.70
CA HIS A 4 -53.89 21.29 46.95
C HIS A 4 -52.64 22.19 47.00
N GLN A 5 -51.60 21.67 47.64
CA GLN A 5 -50.26 22.25 47.74
C GLN A 5 -49.50 21.99 46.43
N LYS A 6 -49.08 23.06 45.74
CA LYS A 6 -48.30 23.00 44.50
C LYS A 6 -46.81 22.96 44.84
N TYR A 7 -46.14 21.87 44.50
CA TYR A 7 -44.68 21.77 44.54
C TYR A 7 -44.11 22.19 43.19
N ILE A 8 -43.21 23.18 43.20
CA ILE A 8 -42.46 23.63 42.02
C ILE A 8 -41.21 22.75 41.95
N PHE A 9 -41.08 21.95 40.89
CA PHE A 9 -39.86 21.21 40.57
C PHE A 9 -38.96 22.10 39.70
N SER A 10 -37.79 22.48 40.22
CA SER A 10 -36.72 23.07 39.42
C SER A 10 -36.06 21.97 38.58
N LEU A 11 -36.03 22.17 37.27
CA LEU A 11 -35.33 21.30 36.33
C LEU A 11 -33.84 21.71 36.29
N LEU A 12 -32.95 20.81 36.71
CA LEU A 12 -31.50 20.99 36.52
C LEU A 12 -31.15 20.52 35.10
N THR A 13 -30.77 21.45 34.22
CA THR A 13 -30.27 21.11 32.87
C THR A 13 -28.79 20.74 32.96
N ALA A 14 -28.48 19.45 32.94
CA ALA A 14 -27.10 18.98 32.79
C ALA A 14 -26.68 19.14 31.32
N THR A 15 -25.79 20.09 31.05
CA THR A 15 -25.14 20.21 29.74
C THR A 15 -24.01 19.18 29.69
N ALA A 16 -24.23 18.07 28.99
CA ALA A 16 -23.16 17.14 28.68
C ALA A 16 -22.25 17.79 27.63
N MET A 17 -21.03 18.16 28.03
CA MET A 17 -19.97 18.49 27.07
C MET A 17 -19.57 17.19 26.38
N LEU A 18 -20.11 16.94 25.18
CA LEU A 18 -19.58 15.96 24.26
C LEU A 18 -18.20 16.46 23.82
N GLY A 19 -17.15 15.91 24.41
CA GLY A 19 -15.80 16.08 23.89
C GLY A 19 -15.77 15.50 22.48
N ALA A 20 -15.64 16.37 21.48
CA ALA A 20 -15.38 15.95 20.11
C ALA A 20 -13.97 15.33 20.08
N GLY A 21 -13.89 14.02 20.27
CA GLY A 21 -12.71 13.28 19.85
C GLY A 21 -12.63 13.42 18.33
N SER A 22 -11.53 13.94 17.82
CA SER A 22 -11.23 13.89 16.39
C SER A 22 -11.15 12.43 15.98
N ALA A 23 -12.20 11.91 15.36
CA ALA A 23 -12.22 10.57 14.81
C ALA A 23 -11.30 10.56 13.58
N GLN A 24 -10.02 10.24 13.76
CA GLN A 24 -9.13 10.08 12.61
C GLN A 24 -9.56 8.85 11.78
N ALA A 25 -9.50 8.94 10.46
CA ALA A 25 -9.70 7.78 9.61
C ALA A 25 -8.64 6.71 9.93
N ALA A 26 -9.09 5.46 10.01
CA ALA A 26 -8.19 4.33 10.10
C ALA A 26 -7.41 4.22 8.77
N PRO A 27 -6.10 3.88 8.81
CA PRO A 27 -5.35 3.63 7.60
C PRO A 27 -5.93 2.42 6.86
N ILE A 28 -5.83 2.44 5.53
CA ILE A 28 -6.08 1.27 4.69
C ILE A 28 -4.76 0.52 4.55
N LEU A 29 -4.77 -0.77 4.90
CA LEU A 29 -3.65 -1.66 4.63
C LEU A 29 -3.69 -2.05 3.15
N ILE A 30 -2.64 -1.72 2.40
CA ILE A 30 -2.47 -2.14 1.00
C ILE A 30 -1.93 -3.57 0.97
N ASP A 31 -0.80 -3.80 1.63
CA ASP A 31 -0.16 -5.11 1.68
C ASP A 31 0.76 -5.16 2.91
N ASP A 32 0.74 -6.28 3.64
CA ASP A 32 1.66 -6.54 4.75
C ASP A 32 2.77 -7.53 4.36
N PHE A 33 2.80 -7.99 3.11
CA PHE A 33 3.75 -8.95 2.56
C PHE A 33 3.82 -10.26 3.36
N SER A 34 2.70 -10.66 3.98
CA SER A 34 2.60 -11.92 4.74
C SER A 34 2.39 -13.16 3.86
N LEU A 35 1.90 -12.97 2.63
CA LEU A 35 1.86 -14.03 1.61
C LEU A 35 3.24 -14.13 0.94
N ASP A 36 3.85 -15.31 1.01
CA ASP A 36 5.15 -15.59 0.38
C ASP A 36 5.00 -15.61 -1.14
N GLN A 37 5.87 -14.89 -1.84
CA GLN A 37 5.89 -14.83 -3.31
C GLN A 37 7.30 -14.54 -3.80
N ASP A 38 7.69 -15.18 -4.90
CA ASP A 38 9.05 -15.09 -5.42
C ASP A 38 9.01 -15.08 -6.94
N VAL A 39 9.50 -13.98 -7.52
CA VAL A 39 9.61 -13.78 -8.97
C VAL A 39 11.03 -13.34 -9.33
N GLY A 40 11.46 -13.74 -10.51
CA GLY A 40 12.82 -13.56 -10.99
C GLY A 40 13.20 -14.75 -11.85
N PHE A 41 14.26 -14.64 -12.65
CA PHE A 41 14.58 -15.71 -13.59
C PHE A 41 15.88 -16.40 -13.21
N LEU A 42 15.80 -17.48 -12.43
CA LEU A 42 16.96 -18.35 -12.20
C LEU A 42 17.22 -19.24 -13.43
N GLY A 43 18.38 -19.07 -14.07
CA GLY A 43 18.83 -19.88 -15.20
C GLY A 43 19.10 -21.36 -14.86
N ALA A 44 18.04 -22.16 -14.75
CA ALA A 44 17.95 -23.64 -14.74
C ALA A 44 18.72 -24.47 -13.64
N PRO A 45 18.25 -25.67 -13.25
CA PRO A 45 16.87 -26.14 -13.09
C PRO A 45 16.31 -25.72 -11.73
N GLY A 46 15.14 -25.09 -11.75
CA GLY A 46 14.51 -24.42 -10.59
C GLY A 46 13.90 -23.09 -11.02
N PHE A 47 13.21 -23.08 -12.17
CA PHE A 47 12.66 -21.89 -12.81
C PHE A 47 11.74 -21.17 -11.81
N ILE A 48 12.13 -19.95 -11.46
CA ILE A 48 11.22 -18.98 -10.87
C ILE A 48 10.63 -18.21 -12.07
N PRO A 49 9.31 -17.96 -12.11
CA PRO A 49 8.73 -17.16 -13.18
C PRO A 49 9.13 -15.69 -13.04
N SER A 50 9.25 -14.96 -14.15
CA SER A 50 9.52 -13.52 -14.13
C SER A 50 8.34 -12.71 -13.57
N SER A 51 7.14 -13.27 -13.59
CA SER A 51 5.94 -12.72 -12.98
C SER A 51 5.09 -13.80 -12.33
N SER A 52 4.36 -13.44 -11.28
CA SER A 52 3.34 -14.30 -10.67
C SER A 52 2.31 -13.46 -9.93
N GLN A 53 1.18 -14.10 -9.64
CA GLN A 53 0.14 -13.58 -8.76
C GLN A 53 0.11 -14.43 -7.48
N GLU A 54 -0.14 -13.81 -6.33
CA GLU A 54 -0.36 -14.51 -5.06
C GLU A 54 -1.59 -13.96 -4.33
N GLY A 55 -2.43 -14.87 -3.82
CA GLY A 55 -3.68 -14.55 -3.13
C GLY A 55 -4.63 -15.76 -3.07
N PRO A 56 -5.78 -15.63 -2.40
CA PRO A 56 -6.25 -14.45 -1.66
C PRO A 56 -5.60 -14.29 -0.27
N GLY A 57 -5.46 -13.05 0.24
CA GLY A 57 -4.99 -12.79 1.62
C GLY A 57 -5.29 -11.39 2.18
N SER A 58 -4.42 -10.88 3.05
CA SER A 58 -4.51 -9.53 3.66
C SER A 58 -4.14 -8.38 2.70
N VAL A 59 -4.02 -8.70 1.41
CA VAL A 59 -3.72 -7.78 0.32
C VAL A 59 -5.00 -7.05 -0.11
N ILE A 60 -4.90 -5.75 -0.37
CA ILE A 60 -6.01 -4.97 -0.92
C ILE A 60 -6.41 -5.50 -2.30
N GLY A 61 -7.70 -5.61 -2.59
CA GLY A 61 -8.18 -6.30 -3.80
C GLY A 61 -8.07 -7.84 -3.73
N GLY A 62 -7.36 -8.38 -2.74
CA GLY A 62 -7.24 -9.81 -2.45
C GLY A 62 -5.96 -10.45 -2.98
N PHE A 63 -5.38 -9.92 -4.06
CA PHE A 63 -4.24 -10.51 -4.77
C PHE A 63 -3.14 -9.47 -4.98
N ARG A 64 -1.89 -9.94 -4.98
CA ARG A 64 -0.71 -9.15 -5.35
C ARG A 64 -0.06 -9.78 -6.58
N ASP A 65 0.20 -8.94 -7.56
CA ASP A 65 1.01 -9.27 -8.71
C ASP A 65 2.42 -8.75 -8.53
N MET A 66 3.38 -9.57 -8.92
CA MET A 66 4.79 -9.23 -8.88
C MET A 66 5.42 -9.55 -10.21
N GLU A 67 6.23 -8.63 -10.73
CA GLU A 67 7.05 -8.84 -11.92
C GLU A 67 8.47 -8.32 -11.69
N ALA A 68 9.46 -9.13 -12.03
CA ALA A 68 10.88 -8.78 -12.03
C ALA A 68 11.36 -8.62 -13.48
N MET A 69 11.89 -7.43 -13.78
CA MET A 69 12.37 -7.05 -15.12
C MET A 69 13.85 -6.65 -15.03
N GLY A 70 14.73 -7.43 -15.65
CA GLY A 70 16.13 -7.05 -15.86
C GLY A 70 16.34 -6.35 -17.21
N ASP A 71 17.50 -5.71 -17.41
CA ASP A 71 17.87 -5.23 -18.74
C ASP A 71 18.06 -6.40 -19.74
N ALA A 72 18.04 -6.08 -21.04
CA ALA A 72 18.08 -7.07 -22.11
C ALA A 72 19.33 -7.97 -22.12
N ASP A 73 20.45 -7.50 -21.56
CA ASP A 73 21.71 -8.23 -21.49
C ASP A 73 21.80 -9.08 -20.20
N ASN A 74 21.07 -8.73 -19.14
CA ASN A 74 21.09 -9.38 -17.83
C ASN A 74 19.69 -9.71 -17.26
N PHE A 75 18.78 -10.22 -18.10
CA PHE A 75 17.39 -10.51 -17.73
C PHE A 75 17.24 -11.50 -16.55
N PHE A 76 18.25 -12.33 -16.30
CA PHE A 76 18.24 -13.38 -15.27
C PHE A 76 18.69 -12.94 -13.89
N ASP A 77 19.06 -11.68 -13.77
CA ASP A 77 19.79 -11.18 -12.60
C ASP A 77 18.93 -10.30 -11.69
N THR A 78 17.66 -10.09 -12.01
CA THR A 78 16.70 -9.35 -11.18
C THR A 78 15.75 -10.30 -10.48
N ARG A 79 15.55 -10.06 -9.17
CA ARG A 79 14.64 -10.85 -8.33
C ARG A 79 13.86 -9.96 -7.40
N LEU A 80 12.58 -10.29 -7.22
CA LEU A 80 11.66 -9.64 -6.31
C LEU A 80 10.97 -10.71 -5.46
N THR A 81 11.04 -10.57 -4.14
CA THR A 81 10.55 -11.59 -3.20
C THR A 81 9.76 -10.91 -2.09
N ALA A 82 8.58 -11.43 -1.78
CA ALA A 82 7.82 -11.12 -0.57
C ALA A 82 7.92 -12.33 0.35
N GLU A 83 8.46 -12.18 1.55
CA GLU A 83 8.57 -13.26 2.53
C GLU A 83 8.63 -12.66 3.93
N ASN A 84 8.00 -13.33 4.91
CA ASN A 84 8.08 -12.94 6.33
C ASN A 84 7.69 -11.48 6.61
N GLY A 85 6.74 -10.91 5.86
CA GLY A 85 6.28 -9.54 6.03
C GLY A 85 7.19 -8.47 5.40
N VAL A 86 8.09 -8.86 4.51
CA VAL A 86 9.03 -7.94 3.85
C VAL A 86 9.08 -8.19 2.36
N LEU A 87 8.92 -7.12 1.58
CA LEU A 87 9.26 -7.08 0.17
C LEU A 87 10.75 -6.76 -0.01
N SER A 88 11.43 -7.58 -0.79
CA SER A 88 12.85 -7.46 -1.12
C SER A 88 13.05 -7.42 -2.62
N PHE A 89 13.86 -6.48 -3.09
CA PHE A 89 14.30 -6.38 -4.47
C PHE A 89 15.82 -6.54 -4.52
N SER A 90 16.33 -7.28 -5.50
CA SER A 90 17.77 -7.46 -5.70
C SER A 90 18.12 -7.60 -7.16
N ASN A 91 19.32 -7.11 -7.50
CA ASN A 91 19.97 -7.33 -8.77
C ASN A 91 21.32 -8.02 -8.54
N ASN A 92 21.78 -8.82 -9.50
CA ASN A 92 23.17 -9.28 -9.54
C ASN A 92 24.12 -8.13 -9.89
N VAL A 93 25.42 -8.40 -9.78
CA VAL A 93 26.48 -7.45 -10.11
C VAL A 93 26.30 -6.93 -11.55
N GLU A 94 26.50 -5.62 -11.73
CA GLU A 94 26.42 -4.93 -13.04
C GLU A 94 25.04 -5.02 -13.73
N THR A 95 24.01 -5.44 -13.01
CA THR A 95 22.63 -5.51 -13.53
C THR A 95 21.83 -4.31 -13.04
N ASN A 96 21.14 -3.66 -13.98
CA ASN A 96 20.06 -2.75 -13.69
C ASN A 96 18.73 -3.46 -13.99
N GLY A 97 17.79 -3.35 -13.07
CA GLY A 97 16.47 -3.93 -13.21
C GLY A 97 15.45 -3.17 -12.40
N SER A 98 14.18 -3.55 -12.56
CA SER A 98 13.04 -2.99 -11.88
C SER A 98 12.12 -4.12 -11.38
N GLY A 99 11.51 -3.90 -10.23
CA GLY A 99 10.39 -4.70 -9.75
C GLY A 99 9.10 -3.91 -9.92
N MET A 100 8.04 -4.57 -10.39
CA MET A 100 6.68 -4.05 -10.41
C MET A 100 5.83 -4.84 -9.42
N ILE A 101 5.03 -4.13 -8.63
CA ILE A 101 4.01 -4.71 -7.77
C ILE A 101 2.69 -4.08 -8.15
N VAL A 102 1.66 -4.90 -8.38
CA VAL A 102 0.30 -4.44 -8.72
C VAL A 102 -0.70 -5.05 -7.73
N TRP A 103 -1.74 -4.27 -7.42
CA TRP A 103 -2.84 -4.65 -6.53
C TRP A 103 -4.16 -4.33 -7.23
N ASP A 104 -4.62 -5.27 -8.03
CA ASP A 104 -5.74 -5.13 -8.96
C ASP A 104 -6.59 -6.41 -9.06
N GLY A 105 -6.55 -7.26 -8.04
CA GLY A 105 -7.45 -8.41 -7.95
C GLY A 105 -6.96 -9.63 -8.72
N ASP A 106 -7.86 -10.58 -9.00
CA ASP A 106 -7.54 -11.89 -9.59
C ASP A 106 -7.49 -11.79 -11.12
N ASP A 107 -6.30 -11.69 -11.71
CA ASP A 107 -6.09 -11.36 -13.12
C ASP A 107 -4.73 -11.87 -13.69
N ASP A 108 -4.22 -11.27 -14.78
CA ASP A 108 -2.92 -11.63 -15.36
C ASP A 108 -1.81 -10.78 -14.72
N PRO A 109 -0.77 -11.40 -14.10
CA PRO A 109 0.28 -10.67 -13.37
C PRO A 109 1.19 -9.76 -14.22
N THR A 110 0.93 -9.68 -15.53
CA THR A 110 1.66 -8.82 -16.49
C THR A 110 0.80 -7.69 -17.06
N VAL A 111 -0.45 -7.57 -16.60
CA VAL A 111 -1.42 -6.55 -17.01
C VAL A 111 -1.82 -5.75 -15.78
N VAL A 112 -2.27 -4.51 -15.98
CA VAL A 112 -2.91 -3.72 -14.93
C VAL A 112 -4.40 -3.67 -15.22
N ASP A 113 -5.23 -4.20 -14.32
CA ASP A 113 -6.68 -4.02 -14.30
C ASP A 113 -7.06 -2.77 -13.50
N GLU A 114 -7.32 -1.66 -14.19
CA GLU A 114 -7.67 -0.38 -13.57
C GLU A 114 -8.97 -0.45 -12.72
N ASP A 115 -9.85 -1.40 -13.02
CA ASP A 115 -11.11 -1.65 -12.28
C ASP A 115 -10.97 -2.75 -11.21
N GLY A 116 -9.79 -3.35 -11.12
CA GLY A 116 -9.49 -4.58 -10.38
C GLY A 116 -9.71 -4.51 -8.87
N LEU A 117 -9.61 -3.31 -8.28
CA LEU A 117 -9.94 -3.06 -6.88
C LEU A 117 -11.46 -3.09 -6.59
N GLY A 118 -12.32 -3.28 -7.60
CA GLY A 118 -13.76 -3.48 -7.41
C GLY A 118 -14.47 -2.31 -6.74
N GLY A 119 -13.96 -1.08 -6.92
CA GLY A 119 -14.52 0.14 -6.34
C GLY A 119 -14.14 0.42 -4.89
N ILE A 120 -13.06 -0.18 -4.37
CA ILE A 120 -12.49 0.20 -3.08
C ILE A 120 -12.08 1.68 -3.10
N ASP A 121 -12.62 2.45 -2.15
CA ASP A 121 -12.27 3.85 -1.96
C ASP A 121 -11.00 4.00 -1.10
N LEU A 122 -9.86 4.24 -1.76
CA LEU A 122 -8.56 4.46 -1.12
C LEU A 122 -8.49 5.79 -0.34
N THR A 123 -9.39 6.73 -0.61
CA THR A 123 -9.41 8.05 0.03
C THR A 123 -10.19 8.03 1.33
N ASN A 124 -10.97 6.98 1.61
CA ASN A 124 -11.92 6.97 2.73
C ASN A 124 -12.70 8.29 2.78
N SER A 125 -13.47 8.58 1.73
CA SER A 125 -14.15 9.85 1.38
C SER A 125 -15.12 10.44 2.42
N GLY A 126 -15.07 9.96 3.67
CA GLY A 126 -15.75 10.54 4.82
C GLY A 126 -15.13 11.84 5.33
N VAL A 127 -15.44 12.17 6.59
CA VAL A 127 -15.08 13.46 7.23
C VAL A 127 -13.56 13.67 7.35
N TRP A 128 -12.78 12.59 7.30
CA TRP A 128 -11.33 12.60 7.45
C TRP A 128 -10.71 11.76 6.35
N PRO A 129 -10.56 12.30 5.13
CA PRO A 129 -10.01 11.53 4.02
C PRO A 129 -8.54 11.17 4.26
N LEU A 130 -8.15 10.03 3.73
CA LEU A 130 -6.78 9.61 3.55
C LEU A 130 -6.20 10.35 2.34
N ASP A 131 -5.05 10.98 2.55
CA ASP A 131 -4.40 11.89 1.61
C ASP A 131 -2.92 11.53 1.37
N ARG A 132 -2.50 10.34 1.85
CA ARG A 132 -1.10 9.91 1.82
C ARG A 132 -0.96 8.40 1.72
N ILE A 133 0.06 7.97 1.00
CA ILE A 133 0.57 6.58 1.02
C ILE A 133 1.76 6.53 1.98
N LEU A 134 1.82 5.47 2.79
CA LEU A 134 2.92 5.19 3.69
C LEU A 134 3.68 3.96 3.20
N VAL A 135 4.99 4.12 3.02
CA VAL A 135 5.90 3.02 2.70
C VAL A 135 7.06 3.06 3.67
N GLU A 136 7.35 1.95 4.32
CA GLU A 136 8.56 1.80 5.13
C GLU A 136 9.64 1.12 4.30
N ILE A 137 10.77 1.79 4.14
CA ILE A 137 11.94 1.22 3.48
C ILE A 137 12.92 0.83 4.56
N ILE A 138 13.11 -0.47 4.74
CA ILE A 138 13.96 -1.04 5.79
C ILE A 138 15.44 -0.74 5.49
N SER A 139 15.87 -0.99 4.26
CA SER A 139 17.24 -0.75 3.78
C SER A 139 17.31 -0.62 2.26
N ALA A 140 18.39 0.02 1.81
CA ALA A 140 18.83 0.05 0.42
C ALA A 140 20.35 0.20 0.44
N ASP A 141 21.09 -0.74 -0.14
CA ASP A 141 22.54 -0.81 -0.05
C ASP A 141 23.25 0.15 -1.04
N LEU A 142 22.61 0.44 -2.17
CA LEU A 142 23.09 1.37 -3.19
C LEU A 142 22.28 2.68 -3.22
N PRO A 143 22.92 3.81 -3.61
CA PRO A 143 22.20 5.03 -3.94
C PRO A 143 21.39 4.86 -5.23
N GLY A 144 20.35 5.67 -5.39
CA GLY A 144 19.57 5.73 -6.63
C GLY A 144 18.32 4.87 -6.66
N LEU A 145 17.90 4.30 -5.53
CA LEU A 145 16.59 3.64 -5.43
C LEU A 145 15.49 4.64 -5.85
N GLU A 146 14.70 4.24 -6.84
CA GLU A 146 13.55 5.00 -7.32
C GLU A 146 12.28 4.22 -7.00
N LEU A 147 11.34 4.87 -6.33
CA LEU A 147 10.00 4.35 -6.10
C LEU A 147 9.01 5.16 -6.93
N ASN A 148 8.21 4.46 -7.73
CA ASN A 148 7.11 5.02 -8.50
C ASN A 148 5.80 4.39 -8.03
N TRP A 149 4.86 5.23 -7.63
CA TRP A 149 3.52 4.85 -7.21
C TRP A 149 2.52 5.39 -8.20
N THR A 150 1.67 4.53 -8.73
CA THR A 150 0.60 4.92 -9.65
C THR A 150 -0.73 4.42 -9.09
N ILE A 151 -1.74 5.29 -9.11
CA ILE A 151 -3.11 4.97 -8.73
C ILE A 151 -4.02 5.30 -9.91
N TYR A 152 -4.93 4.38 -10.22
CA TYR A 152 -6.00 4.55 -11.18
C TYR A 152 -7.33 4.73 -10.44
N ASP A 153 -8.21 5.58 -10.97
CA ASP A 153 -9.62 5.61 -10.56
C ASP A 153 -10.51 4.92 -11.60
N LEU A 154 -11.79 4.74 -11.25
CA LEU A 154 -12.79 4.07 -12.09
C LEU A 154 -13.14 4.83 -13.39
N ASP A 155 -12.64 6.05 -13.55
CA ASP A 155 -12.80 6.85 -14.77
C ASP A 155 -11.48 6.86 -15.59
N SER A 156 -10.55 5.95 -15.28
CA SER A 156 -9.20 5.84 -15.85
C SER A 156 -8.35 7.10 -15.66
N ASN A 157 -8.63 7.94 -14.65
CA ASN A 157 -7.72 9.01 -14.28
C ASN A 157 -6.53 8.42 -13.53
N VAL A 158 -5.35 8.99 -13.78
CA VAL A 158 -4.08 8.49 -13.24
C VAL A 158 -3.45 9.55 -12.34
N SER A 159 -2.99 9.12 -11.17
CA SER A 159 -2.13 9.91 -10.30
C SER A 159 -0.83 9.15 -10.03
N THR A 160 0.31 9.83 -10.20
CA THR A 160 1.63 9.23 -10.00
C THR A 160 2.46 10.02 -8.99
N LEU A 161 3.21 9.31 -8.16
CA LEU A 161 4.21 9.85 -7.24
C LEU A 161 5.54 9.12 -7.45
N SER A 162 6.59 9.89 -7.73
CA SER A 162 7.96 9.39 -7.85
C SER A 162 8.82 9.91 -6.71
N ARG A 163 9.68 9.04 -6.15
CA ARG A 163 10.67 9.41 -5.14
C ARG A 163 11.99 8.69 -5.39
N THR A 164 13.06 9.47 -5.51
CA THR A 164 14.44 8.96 -5.61
C THR A 164 15.19 9.14 -4.30
N PHE A 165 15.88 8.10 -3.87
CA PHE A 165 16.76 8.12 -2.71
C PHE A 165 18.20 8.25 -3.19
N ALA A 166 18.76 9.46 -3.06
CA ALA A 166 20.10 9.78 -3.56
C ALA A 166 21.24 9.04 -2.81
N ASN A 167 20.96 8.47 -1.66
CA ASN A 167 21.93 7.75 -0.82
C ASN A 167 21.37 6.38 -0.44
N ALA A 168 22.27 5.47 -0.09
CA ALA A 168 21.92 4.22 0.59
C ALA A 168 21.10 4.49 1.86
N ILE A 169 20.17 3.60 2.17
CA ILE A 169 19.32 3.62 3.36
C ILE A 169 19.88 2.59 4.34
N THR A 170 20.55 3.08 5.38
CA THR A 170 21.16 2.24 6.43
C THR A 170 20.34 2.16 7.71
N THR A 171 19.26 2.94 7.79
CA THR A 171 18.28 2.94 8.88
C THR A 171 16.89 3.05 8.26
N PRO A 172 15.88 2.35 8.79
CA PRO A 172 14.54 2.41 8.22
C PRO A 172 14.03 3.84 8.05
N VAL A 173 13.42 4.11 6.90
CA VAL A 173 12.80 5.40 6.60
C VAL A 173 11.35 5.21 6.20
N THR A 174 10.45 5.96 6.83
CA THR A 174 9.05 6.05 6.38
C THR A 174 8.95 7.13 5.32
N SER A 175 8.51 6.75 4.13
CA SER A 175 8.08 7.69 3.09
C SER A 175 6.60 7.99 3.28
N ALA A 176 6.31 9.21 3.72
CA ALA A 176 4.98 9.81 3.68
C ALA A 176 5.10 11.12 2.91
N ARG A 177 4.17 11.43 1.99
CA ARG A 177 4.02 12.79 1.47
C ARG A 177 2.67 13.34 1.88
N GLU A 178 2.65 14.58 2.36
CA GLU A 178 1.43 15.37 2.47
C GLU A 178 1.05 15.85 1.06
N SER A 179 -0.14 15.48 0.57
CA SER A 179 -0.67 16.11 -0.63
C SER A 179 -1.12 17.53 -0.31
N SER A 180 -0.69 18.48 -1.15
CA SER A 180 -1.17 19.86 -1.20
C SER A 180 -2.60 19.96 -1.69
#